data_AF-A0A7J5Q276-F1
#
_entry.id   AF-A0A7J5Q276-F1
#
_cell.length_a   1.000
_cell.length_b   1.000
_cell.length_c   1.000
_cell.angle_alpha   90.00
_cell.angle_beta   90.00
_cell.angle_gamma   90.00
#
_symmetry.space_group_name_H-M   'P 1'
#
loop_
_entity.id
_entity.type
_entity.pdbx_description
1 polymer ?
#
loop_
_entity_poly.entity_id
_entity_poly.type
_entity_poly.pdbx_seq_one_letter_code
_entity_poly.pdbx_strand_id
1 'polypeptide(L)'
;MEERKCPECGKEIGEVSTCPECGCPLSANSSDTSTNNEEEPLLIECKACKKMISRDATNCPNCGHQTEVGAKKEWDDSLSNVVIGIVGIIIGIIVYIIAKSNLHSY
;
A
#
# COMPACT_ATOMS: atom_id res chain seq x y z
N MET A 1 7.22 -25.37 -35.85
CA MET A 1 6.04 -24.51 -35.60
C MET A 1 5.41 -25.08 -34.35
N GLU A 2 5.54 -24.41 -33.21
CA GLU A 2 4.97 -24.92 -31.95
C GLU A 2 3.46 -24.66 -31.95
N GLU A 3 2.68 -25.73 -32.06
CA GLU A 3 1.21 -25.68 -31.97
C GLU A 3 0.83 -25.46 -30.50
N ARG A 4 0.32 -24.27 -30.17
CA ARG A 4 -0.19 -23.96 -28.83
C ARG A 4 -1.66 -24.36 -28.74
N LYS A 5 -2.09 -24.89 -27.59
CA LYS A 5 -3.50 -25.19 -27.30
C LYS A 5 -3.97 -24.33 -26.14
N CYS A 6 -5.24 -23.92 -26.18
CA CYS A 6 -5.86 -23.19 -25.09
C CYS A 6 -5.95 -24.09 -23.85
N PRO A 7 -5.51 -23.63 -22.67
CA PRO A 7 -5.57 -24.43 -21.44
C PRO A 7 -7.00 -24.71 -20.96
N GLU A 8 -7.94 -23.83 -21.28
CA GLU A 8 -9.33 -23.94 -20.79
C GLU A 8 -10.22 -24.77 -21.72
N CYS A 9 -10.13 -24.55 -23.04
CA CYS A 9 -11.03 -25.22 -24.00
C CYS A 9 -10.36 -26.28 -24.86
N GLY A 10 -9.03 -26.43 -24.75
CA GLY A 10 -8.26 -27.45 -25.47
C GLY A 10 -8.12 -27.21 -26.98
N LYS A 11 -8.72 -26.13 -27.53
CA LYS A 11 -8.64 -25.80 -28.96
C LYS A 11 -7.26 -25.26 -29.34
N GLU A 12 -6.87 -25.51 -30.57
CA GLU A 12 -5.62 -25.03 -31.15
C GLU A 12 -5.69 -23.51 -31.33
N ILE A 13 -4.64 -22.83 -30.88
CA ILE A 13 -4.53 -21.39 -30.86
C ILE A 13 -3.26 -20.97 -31.59
N GLY A 14 -3.38 -19.95 -32.43
CA GLY A 14 -2.23 -19.30 -33.07
C GLY A 14 -1.56 -18.30 -32.13
N GLU A 15 -0.88 -17.32 -32.72
CA GLU A 15 -0.34 -16.15 -32.00
C GLU A 15 -1.45 -15.14 -31.66
N VAL A 16 -2.36 -15.54 -30.77
CA VAL A 16 -3.43 -14.69 -30.26
C VAL A 16 -3.28 -14.49 -28.77
N SER A 17 -3.51 -13.26 -28.29
CA SER A 17 -3.44 -12.89 -26.87
C SER A 17 -4.64 -13.37 -26.06
N THR A 18 -5.71 -13.82 -26.73
CA THR A 18 -6.96 -14.29 -26.11
C THR A 18 -7.56 -15.36 -27.00
N CYS A 19 -8.11 -16.40 -26.39
CA CYS A 19 -8.74 -17.48 -27.11
C CYS A 19 -10.04 -16.97 -27.75
N PRO A 20 -10.20 -17.03 -29.08
CA PRO A 20 -11.41 -16.57 -29.75
C PRO A 20 -12.64 -17.43 -29.43
N GLU A 21 -12.42 -18.63 -28.90
CA GLU A 21 -13.47 -19.63 -28.68
C GLU A 21 -14.06 -19.58 -27.28
N CYS A 22 -13.24 -19.28 -26.26
CA CYS A 22 -13.70 -19.20 -24.87
C CYS A 22 -13.44 -17.83 -24.22
N GLY A 23 -12.69 -16.94 -24.88
CA GLY A 23 -12.33 -15.63 -24.33
C GLY A 23 -11.23 -15.64 -23.27
N CYS A 24 -10.61 -16.81 -22.98
CA CYS A 24 -9.54 -16.91 -21.99
C CYS A 24 -8.26 -16.21 -22.48
N PRO A 25 -7.59 -15.38 -21.66
CA PRO A 25 -6.34 -14.73 -22.03
C PRO A 25 -5.21 -15.77 -22.21
N LEU A 26 -4.55 -15.74 -23.37
CA LEU A 26 -3.49 -16.67 -23.78
C LEU A 26 -2.09 -16.07 -23.67
N SER A 27 -2.01 -14.93 -23.00
CA SER A 27 -0.75 -14.26 -22.70
C SER A 27 0.04 -15.09 -21.69
N ALA A 28 0.91 -15.98 -22.18
CA ALA A 28 1.98 -16.62 -21.41
C ALA A 28 3.08 -15.63 -20.94
N ASN A 29 2.75 -14.33 -20.92
CA ASN A 29 3.64 -13.21 -20.67
C ASN A 29 2.90 -12.01 -20.05
N SER A 30 1.67 -12.19 -19.53
CA SER A 30 1.04 -11.15 -18.73
C SER A 30 1.46 -11.35 -17.29
N SER A 31 2.62 -10.79 -16.99
CA SER A 31 2.72 -9.91 -15.84
C SER A 31 2.24 -10.49 -14.50
N ASP A 32 2.57 -11.75 -14.21
CA ASP A 32 3.17 -12.05 -12.92
C ASP A 32 4.60 -11.52 -12.95
N THR A 33 4.76 -10.22 -13.19
CA THR A 33 5.81 -9.51 -12.48
C THR A 33 5.31 -9.50 -11.05
N SER A 34 5.54 -10.62 -10.36
CA SER A 34 5.83 -10.66 -8.94
C SER A 34 7.05 -9.77 -8.72
N THR A 35 6.88 -8.47 -8.97
CA THR A 35 7.60 -7.47 -8.22
C THR A 35 7.10 -7.74 -6.82
N ASN A 36 8.01 -8.11 -5.93
CA ASN A 36 7.75 -8.18 -4.51
C ASN A 36 7.48 -6.76 -3.98
N ASN A 37 6.43 -6.13 -4.50
CA ASN A 37 5.77 -4.99 -3.92
C ASN A 37 4.48 -5.59 -3.41
N GLU A 38 4.38 -5.70 -2.10
CA GLU A 38 3.19 -6.10 -1.38
C GLU A 38 2.09 -5.07 -1.70
N GLU A 39 1.46 -5.17 -2.87
CA GLU A 39 0.27 -4.38 -3.20
C GLU A 39 -0.88 -4.91 -2.36
N GLU A 40 -0.88 -4.38 -1.15
CA GLU A 40 -1.89 -4.50 -0.15
C GLU A 40 -3.29 -4.33 -0.79
N PRO A 41 -4.19 -5.35 -0.73
CA PRO A 41 -5.49 -5.27 -1.39
C PRO A 41 -6.28 -4.04 -0.96
N LEU A 42 -6.76 -3.25 -1.94
CA LEU A 42 -7.47 -1.97 -1.72
C LEU A 42 -8.80 -2.12 -0.95
N LEU A 43 -9.34 -3.33 -0.93
CA LEU A 43 -10.59 -3.69 -0.27
C LEU A 43 -10.32 -4.75 0.80
N ILE A 44 -10.92 -4.55 1.98
CA ILE A 44 -10.90 -5.49 3.10
C ILE A 44 -12.33 -5.94 3.43
N GLU A 45 -12.47 -7.14 3.99
CA GLU A 45 -13.75 -7.61 4.51
C GLU A 45 -14.01 -7.01 5.90
N CYS A 46 -15.18 -6.39 6.10
CA CYS A 46 -15.60 -5.95 7.41
C CYS A 46 -15.82 -7.15 8.36
N LYS A 47 -15.09 -7.21 9.48
CA LYS A 47 -15.21 -8.30 10.46
C LYS A 47 -16.60 -8.45 11.09
N ALA A 48 -17.37 -7.36 11.16
CA ALA A 48 -18.70 -7.35 11.77
C ALA A 48 -19.83 -7.73 10.78
N CYS A 49 -19.84 -7.13 9.59
CA CYS A 49 -20.95 -7.29 8.63
C CYS A 49 -20.57 -8.04 7.35
N LYS A 50 -19.32 -8.50 7.22
CA LYS A 50 -18.83 -9.33 6.10
C LYS A 50 -18.93 -8.73 4.71
N LYS A 51 -19.15 -7.41 4.63
CA LYS A 51 -19.14 -6.67 3.36
C LYS A 51 -17.74 -6.16 3.05
N MET A 52 -17.43 -6.11 1.76
CA MET A 52 -16.19 -5.51 1.26
C MET A 52 -16.24 -3.99 1.44
N ILE A 53 -15.19 -3.43 2.02
CA ILE A 53 -15.03 -2.00 2.30
C ILE A 53 -13.63 -1.55 1.92
N SER A 54 -13.43 -0.25 1.73
CA SER A 54 -12.08 0.30 1.52
C SER A 54 -11.20 0.03 2.74
N ARG A 55 -9.95 -0.37 2.49
CA ARG A 55 -8.92 -0.55 3.53
C ARG A 55 -8.77 0.69 4.41
N ASP A 56 -8.80 1.88 3.81
CA ASP A 56 -8.51 3.13 4.51
C ASP A 56 -9.68 3.64 5.36
N ALA A 57 -10.87 3.04 5.21
CA ALA A 57 -12.06 3.43 5.93
C ALA A 57 -11.86 3.27 7.44
N THR A 58 -11.93 4.35 8.20
CA THR A 58 -11.85 4.34 9.68
C THR A 58 -13.03 3.57 10.31
N ASN A 59 -14.20 3.67 9.69
CA ASN A 59 -15.41 2.98 10.09
C ASN A 59 -16.04 2.30 8.89
N CYS A 60 -16.64 1.13 9.10
CA CYS A 60 -17.38 0.42 8.07
C CYS A 60 -18.60 1.26 7.64
N PRO A 61 -18.73 1.66 6.37
CA PRO A 61 -19.85 2.47 5.89
C PRO A 61 -21.20 1.72 5.94
N ASN A 62 -21.17 0.40 6.06
CA ASN A 62 -22.37 -0.43 6.05
C ASN A 62 -22.96 -0.68 7.44
N CYS A 63 -22.15 -0.67 8.49
CA CYS A 63 -22.59 -1.01 9.85
C CYS A 63 -22.02 -0.11 10.96
N GLY A 64 -21.10 0.79 10.64
CA GLY A 64 -20.47 1.72 11.59
C GLY A 64 -19.32 1.14 12.41
N HIS A 65 -19.04 -0.16 12.34
CA HIS A 65 -17.96 -0.80 13.11
C HIS A 65 -16.58 -0.18 12.79
N GLN A 66 -15.78 0.11 13.82
CA GLN A 66 -14.43 0.67 13.66
C GLN A 66 -13.49 -0.37 13.03
N THR A 67 -12.66 0.05 12.08
CA THR A 67 -11.69 -0.83 11.42
C THR A 67 -10.34 -0.80 12.13
N GLU A 68 -9.49 -1.77 11.82
CA GLU A 68 -8.11 -1.82 12.33
C GLU A 68 -7.29 -0.60 11.90
N VAL A 69 -7.57 -0.06 10.70
CA VAL A 69 -6.90 1.15 10.22
C VAL A 69 -7.33 2.33 11.08
N GLY A 70 -8.62 2.47 11.39
CA GLY A 70 -9.10 3.50 12.31
C GLY A 70 -8.43 3.44 13.68
N ALA A 71 -8.19 2.24 14.21
CA ALA A 71 -7.48 2.07 15.47
C ALA A 71 -5.99 2.43 15.39
N LYS A 72 -5.32 2.23 14.24
CA LYS A 72 -3.89 2.56 14.06
C LYS A 72 -3.63 4.06 13.89
N LYS A 73 -4.53 4.81 13.25
CA LYS A 73 -4.34 6.26 13.00
C LYS A 73 -4.17 7.05 14.32
N GLU A 74 -4.83 6.61 15.38
CA GLU A 74 -4.77 7.25 16.71
C GLU A 74 -3.37 7.18 17.36
N TRP A 75 -2.58 6.16 17.05
CA TRP A 75 -1.23 5.98 17.59
C TRP A 75 -0.17 6.75 16.81
N ASP A 76 -0.33 6.91 15.49
CA ASP A 76 0.66 7.56 14.61
C ASP A 76 0.72 9.08 14.80
N ASP A 77 -0.45 9.73 14.94
CA ASP A 77 -0.53 11.18 15.19
C ASP A 77 0.19 11.60 16.49
N SER A 78 0.19 10.72 17.49
CA SER A 78 0.87 10.96 18.76
C SER A 78 2.38 10.81 18.66
N LEU A 79 2.89 9.93 17.78
CA LEU A 79 4.32 9.71 17.61
C LEU A 79 5.00 10.87 16.86
N SER A 80 4.34 11.40 15.83
CA SER A 80 4.88 12.50 15.01
C SER A 80 5.17 13.77 15.83
N ASN A 81 4.27 14.15 16.75
CA ASN A 81 4.44 15.32 17.60
C ASN A 81 5.62 15.22 18.58
N VAL A 82 5.86 14.03 19.14
CA VAL A 82 7.00 13.77 20.04
C VAL A 82 8.32 13.90 19.29
N VAL A 83 8.39 13.34 18.07
CA VAL A 83 9.59 13.42 17.22
C VAL A 83 9.91 14.87 16.85
N ILE A 84 8.90 15.65 16.45
CA ILE A 84 9.07 17.09 16.12
C ILE A 84 9.61 17.86 17.32
N GLY A 85 9.10 17.59 18.53
CA GLY A 85 9.57 18.21 19.76
C GLY A 85 11.05 17.94 20.04
N ILE A 86 11.49 16.68 19.93
CA ILE A 86 12.89 16.30 20.15
C ILE A 86 13.82 16.98 19.12
N VAL A 87 13.44 16.96 17.84
CA VAL A 87 14.23 17.60 16.77
C VAL A 87 14.36 19.10 17.00
N GLY A 88 13.27 19.77 17.39
CA GLY A 88 13.29 21.20 17.71
C GLY A 88 14.25 21.54 18.86
N ILE A 89 14.27 20.73 19.92
CA ILE A 89 15.19 20.91 21.05
C ILE A 89 16.65 20.77 20.60
N ILE A 90 16.97 19.74 19.81
CA ILE A 90 18.33 19.50 19.30
C ILE A 90 18.81 20.69 18.46
N ILE A 91 17.98 21.17 17.53
CA ILE A 91 18.31 22.34 16.69
C ILE A 91 18.52 23.58 17.57
N GLY A 92 17.66 23.81 18.56
CA GLY A 92 17.80 24.91 19.50
C GLY A 92 19.11 24.88 20.28
N ILE A 93 19.54 23.71 20.75
CA ILE A 93 20.83 23.53 21.45
C ILE A 93 22.00 23.84 20.52
N ILE A 94 21.97 23.36 19.28
CA ILE A 94 23.04 23.60 18.29
C ILE A 94 23.17 25.11 18.01
N VAL A 95 22.05 25.78 17.75
CA VAL A 95 22.03 27.24 17.51
C VAL A 95 22.54 28.00 18.74
N TYR A 96 22.13 27.60 19.94
CA TYR A 96 22.61 28.20 21.19
C TYR A 96 24.11 28.05 21.37
N ILE A 97 24.67 26.86 21.12
CA ILE A 97 26.11 26.60 21.18
C ILE A 97 26.85 27.50 20.18
N ILE A 98 26.38 27.59 18.94
CA ILE A 98 26.98 28.43 17.90
C ILE A 98 26.92 29.91 18.29
N ALA A 99 25.78 30.40 18.78
CA ALA A 99 25.64 31.79 19.21
C ALA A 99 26.58 32.11 20.38
N LYS A 100 26.66 31.19 21.35
CA LYS A 100 27.56 31.32 22.51
C LYS A 100 29.04 31.29 22.10
N SER A 101 29.43 30.41 21.17
CA SER A 101 30.81 30.37 20.67
C SER A 101 31.20 31.63 19.90
N ASN A 102 30.25 32.24 19.17
CA ASN A 102 30.49 33.52 18.49
C ASN A 102 30.59 34.70 19.48
N LEU A 103 29.83 34.68 20.57
CA LEU A 103 29.89 35.73 21.61
C LEU A 103 31.21 35.71 22.40
N HIS A 104 31.82 34.54 22.60
CA HIS A 104 33.07 34.40 23.36
C HIS A 104 34.34 34.68 22.51
N SER A 105 34.16 34.97 21.22
CA SER A 105 35.25 35.25 20.28
C SER A 105 35.41 36.74 19.95
N TYR A 106 34.63 37.62 20.58
CA TYR A 106 34.66 39.08 20.46
C TYR A 106 35.10 39.70 21.78
#